data_AF-A0A094IZC3-F1
#
_entry.id   AF-A0A094IZC3-F1
#
_cell.length_a   1.000
_cell.length_b   1.000
_cell.length_c   1.000
_cell.angle_alpha   90.00
_cell.angle_beta   90.00
_cell.angle_gamma   90.00
#
_symmetry.space_group_name_H-M   'P 1'
#
loop_
_entity.id
_entity.type
_entity.pdbx_description
1 polymer ?
#
loop_
_entity_poly.entity_id
_entity_poly.type
_entity_poly.pdbx_seq_one_letter_code
_entity_poly.pdbx_strand_id
1 'polypeptide(L)'
;MGEFTTGSGDTHNPENVTMSGETGTEEAPVGFDTDVKDVRSDDIVRQGKDEFPCFDVDHGEFYQNMQDGRRRLRFKSGTGAQKYMSQTKYNRAFYIRHTDAAGKKFVRRIK
;
A
#
# COMPACT_ATOMS: atom_id res chain seq x y z
N MET A 1 57.73 6.86 -27.59
CA MET A 1 57.96 8.29 -27.89
C MET A 1 56.67 8.86 -28.42
N GLY A 2 56.04 9.79 -27.69
CA GLY A 2 54.77 10.42 -28.04
C GLY A 2 53.92 10.71 -26.81
N GLU A 3 54.22 11.81 -26.13
CA GLU A 3 53.58 12.36 -24.93
C GLU A 3 52.66 13.56 -25.32
N PHE A 4 51.87 14.05 -24.36
CA PHE A 4 51.06 15.31 -24.34
C PHE A 4 49.68 15.30 -25.02
N THR A 5 48.61 15.98 -24.55
CA THR A 5 48.11 16.56 -23.27
C THR A 5 46.72 17.14 -23.57
N THR A 6 45.81 17.08 -22.59
CA THR A 6 44.78 18.06 -22.16
C THR A 6 43.99 18.95 -23.16
N GLY A 7 42.66 18.94 -23.03
CA GLY A 7 41.73 20.01 -23.44
C GLY A 7 40.27 19.57 -23.20
N SER A 8 39.65 19.91 -22.07
CA SER A 8 38.88 21.13 -21.78
C SER A 8 37.51 21.22 -22.45
N GLY A 9 36.47 21.20 -21.60
CA GLY A 9 35.22 21.94 -21.77
C GLY A 9 34.14 21.29 -22.62
N ASP A 10 33.09 20.77 -21.98
CA ASP A 10 31.79 21.46 -22.03
C ASP A 10 30.84 20.93 -20.95
N THR A 11 30.45 21.85 -20.06
CA THR A 11 29.52 21.63 -18.96
C THR A 11 28.12 21.92 -19.46
N HIS A 12 27.29 20.89 -19.68
CA HIS A 12 25.86 21.07 -19.92
C HIS A 12 25.04 20.36 -18.84
N ASN A 13 24.60 21.20 -17.92
CA ASN A 13 23.64 21.01 -16.83
C ASN A 13 22.25 20.67 -17.39
N PRO A 14 21.63 19.51 -17.11
CA PRO A 14 20.18 19.43 -17.16
C PRO A 14 19.62 20.08 -15.90
N GLU A 15 18.75 21.06 -16.14
CA GLU A 15 18.10 21.91 -15.17
C GLU A 15 17.53 21.16 -13.97
N ASN A 16 17.75 21.78 -12.83
CA ASN A 16 17.18 21.51 -11.53
C ASN A 16 15.65 21.40 -11.61
N VAL A 17 15.14 20.19 -11.84
CA VAL A 17 13.75 19.85 -11.50
C VAL A 17 13.73 19.62 -10.00
N THR A 18 13.48 20.69 -9.26
CA THR A 18 13.13 20.64 -7.84
C THR A 18 11.80 19.88 -7.71
N MET A 19 11.86 18.55 -7.62
CA MET A 19 10.77 17.75 -7.05
C MET A 19 10.80 18.01 -5.54
N SER A 20 10.21 19.12 -5.12
CA SER A 20 9.82 19.35 -3.72
C SER A 20 8.71 18.35 -3.40
N GLY A 21 9.04 17.25 -2.72
CA GLY A 21 8.00 16.36 -2.23
C GLY A 21 8.45 14.98 -1.81
N GLU A 22 9.57 14.86 -1.12
CA GLU A 22 9.94 13.63 -0.41
C GLU A 22 10.71 14.05 0.85
N THR A 23 10.71 13.39 2.00
CA THR A 23 10.01 12.21 2.53
C THR A 23 10.55 12.20 3.96
N GLY A 24 9.70 12.10 4.99
CA GLY A 24 10.24 12.09 6.35
C GLY A 24 9.23 12.27 7.46
N THR A 25 8.46 11.22 7.73
CA THR A 25 8.27 10.85 9.14
C THR A 25 8.59 9.38 9.26
N GLU A 26 9.61 9.08 10.04
CA GLU A 26 10.04 7.74 10.44
C GLU A 26 8.84 6.88 10.82
N GLU A 27 8.50 5.96 9.92
CA GLU A 27 7.47 4.98 10.13
C GLU A 27 8.00 3.90 11.07
N ALA A 28 7.71 4.04 12.38
CA ALA A 28 7.48 2.87 13.23
C ALA A 28 6.68 1.86 12.40
N PRO A 29 6.99 0.55 12.38
CA PRO A 29 6.49 -0.32 11.34
C PRO A 29 4.96 -0.21 11.25
N VAL A 30 4.47 0.48 10.21
CA VAL A 30 3.12 1.04 10.23
C VAL A 30 2.16 -0.11 10.10
N GLY A 31 1.51 -0.45 11.20
CA GLY A 31 0.47 -1.44 11.16
C GLY A 31 0.25 -2.10 12.51
N PHE A 32 -0.97 -2.59 12.66
CA PHE A 32 -1.43 -3.33 13.80
C PHE A 32 -1.19 -4.81 13.57
N ASP A 33 -0.80 -5.51 14.63
CA ASP A 33 -0.63 -6.95 14.57
C ASP A 33 -1.98 -7.63 14.30
N THR A 34 -1.98 -8.57 13.36
CA THR A 34 -3.17 -9.37 13.04
C THR A 34 -3.07 -10.75 13.71
N ASP A 35 -4.13 -11.56 13.60
CA ASP A 35 -4.11 -12.97 14.02
C ASP A 35 -3.25 -13.87 13.11
N VAL A 36 -2.80 -13.35 11.97
CA VAL A 36 -1.90 -14.06 11.07
C VAL A 36 -0.47 -13.61 11.35
N LYS A 37 0.40 -14.58 11.62
CA LYS A 37 1.82 -14.33 11.86
C LYS A 37 2.44 -13.63 10.66
N ASP A 38 3.28 -12.62 10.92
CA ASP A 38 4.02 -11.87 9.91
C ASP A 38 3.13 -11.08 8.91
N VAL A 39 1.86 -10.86 9.27
CA VAL A 39 0.93 -9.99 8.54
C VAL A 39 0.44 -8.88 9.48
N ARG A 40 0.65 -7.64 9.06
CA ARG A 40 0.18 -6.44 9.75
C ARG A 40 -0.88 -5.74 8.92
N SER A 41 -1.87 -5.16 9.60
CA SER A 41 -2.95 -4.37 8.99
C SER A 41 -2.68 -2.89 9.15
N ASP A 42 -3.07 -2.07 8.18
CA ASP A 42 -2.86 -0.62 8.22
C ASP A 42 -3.71 0.07 9.31
N ASP A 43 -4.86 -0.52 9.64
CA ASP A 43 -5.76 -0.01 10.68
C ASP A 43 -6.55 -1.14 11.36
N ILE A 44 -7.24 -0.83 12.46
CA ILE A 44 -8.22 -1.71 13.11
C ILE A 44 -9.59 -1.03 13.10
N VAL A 45 -10.56 -1.68 12.47
CA VAL A 45 -11.97 -1.26 12.54
C VAL A 45 -12.63 -1.96 13.72
N ARG A 46 -13.13 -1.16 14.67
CA ARG A 46 -13.89 -1.67 15.82
C ARG A 46 -15.39 -1.63 15.50
N GLN A 47 -16.07 -2.77 15.64
CA GLN A 47 -17.53 -2.84 15.66
C GLN A 47 -18.00 -3.40 16.99
N GLY A 48 -18.51 -2.51 17.86
CA GLY A 48 -18.90 -2.88 19.21
C GLY A 48 -17.69 -3.31 20.04
N LYS A 49 -17.67 -4.59 20.46
CA LYS A 49 -16.56 -5.18 21.23
C LYS A 49 -15.54 -5.90 20.35
N ASP A 50 -15.84 -6.07 19.07
CA ASP A 50 -15.00 -6.82 18.14
C ASP A 50 -14.05 -5.89 17.39
N GLU A 51 -12.82 -6.37 17.22
CA GLU A 51 -11.76 -5.70 16.46
C GLU A 51 -11.49 -6.47 15.18
N PHE A 52 -11.45 -5.77 14.06
CA PHE A 52 -11.21 -6.35 12.74
C PHE A 52 -10.03 -5.65 12.05
N PRO A 53 -9.09 -6.41 11.48
CA PRO A 53 -7.98 -5.80 10.74
C PRO A 53 -8.52 -5.12 9.48
N CYS A 54 -7.93 -3.98 9.15
CA CYS A 54 -8.28 -3.19 7.99
C CYS A 54 -7.04 -2.93 7.14
N PHE A 55 -7.13 -3.21 5.85
CA PHE A 55 -6.03 -3.08 4.90
C PHE A 55 -6.30 -1.97 3.90
N ASP A 56 -5.31 -1.10 3.72
CA ASP A 56 -5.36 -0.08 2.69
C ASP A 56 -5.05 -0.71 1.32
N VAL A 57 -5.93 -0.43 0.37
CA VAL A 57 -5.85 -0.98 -0.98
C VAL A 57 -6.01 0.12 -2.02
N ASP A 58 -5.39 -0.09 -3.18
CA ASP A 58 -5.49 0.84 -4.30
C ASP A 58 -6.94 0.95 -4.82
N HIS A 59 -7.24 2.08 -5.46
CA HIS A 59 -8.52 2.32 -6.15
C HIS A 59 -8.92 1.11 -7.01
N GLY A 60 -8.03 0.68 -7.90
CA GLY A 60 -8.29 -0.45 -8.79
C GLY A 60 -8.62 -1.74 -8.04
N GLU A 61 -7.95 -2.00 -6.92
CA GLU A 61 -8.16 -3.21 -6.12
C GLU A 61 -9.48 -3.14 -5.33
N PHE A 62 -9.80 -1.99 -4.77
CA PHE A 62 -11.04 -1.75 -4.05
C PHE A 62 -12.26 -1.93 -4.95
N TYR A 63 -12.32 -1.20 -6.06
CA TYR A 63 -13.49 -1.22 -6.96
C TYR A 63 -13.61 -2.53 -7.74
N GLN A 64 -12.50 -3.17 -8.11
CA GLN A 64 -12.57 -4.50 -8.73
C GLN A 64 -13.17 -5.54 -7.78
N ASN A 65 -12.92 -5.44 -6.47
CA ASN A 65 -13.53 -6.33 -5.49
C ASN A 65 -14.97 -5.95 -5.11
N MET A 66 -15.43 -4.76 -5.52
CA MET A 66 -16.83 -4.31 -5.37
C MET A 66 -17.73 -4.62 -6.57
N GLN A 67 -17.18 -5.05 -7.70
CA GLN A 67 -17.96 -5.31 -8.92
C GLN A 67 -19.00 -6.41 -8.69
N ASP A 68 -20.25 -6.12 -9.02
CA ASP A 68 -21.35 -7.07 -8.87
C ASP A 68 -21.14 -8.30 -9.78
N GLY A 69 -21.51 -9.48 -9.29
CA GLY A 69 -21.33 -10.76 -9.98
C GLY A 69 -19.94 -11.41 -9.85
N ARG A 70 -18.95 -10.78 -9.19
CA ARG A 70 -17.67 -11.44 -8.92
C ARG A 70 -17.80 -12.50 -7.82
N ARG A 71 -17.57 -13.76 -8.19
CA ARG A 71 -17.62 -14.91 -7.27
C ARG A 71 -16.39 -15.04 -6.36
N ARG A 72 -15.28 -14.37 -6.68
CA ARG A 72 -14.00 -14.49 -5.95
C ARG A 72 -13.32 -13.12 -5.83
N LEU A 73 -12.85 -12.84 -4.62
CA LEU A 73 -12.00 -11.68 -4.34
C LEU A 73 -10.60 -11.91 -4.90
N ARG A 74 -10.00 -10.85 -5.43
CA ARG A 74 -8.63 -10.85 -5.94
C ARG A 74 -7.91 -9.61 -5.42
N PHE A 75 -6.88 -9.84 -4.63
CA PHE A 75 -5.96 -8.82 -4.17
C PHE A 75 -4.63 -9.00 -4.93
N LYS A 76 -3.89 -7.91 -5.14
CA LYS A 76 -2.56 -7.98 -5.74
C LYS A 76 -1.65 -8.89 -4.92
N SER A 77 -0.79 -9.63 -5.61
CA SER A 77 0.14 -10.54 -4.95
C SER A 77 1.07 -9.76 -4.02
N GLY A 78 1.26 -10.26 -2.80
CA GLY A 78 2.20 -9.68 -1.85
C GLY A 78 1.61 -8.59 -0.94
N THR A 79 0.38 -8.12 -1.17
CA THR A 79 -0.28 -7.15 -0.28
C THR A 79 -0.65 -7.78 1.06
N GLY A 80 -0.74 -6.94 2.11
CA GLY A 80 -1.20 -7.38 3.43
C GLY A 80 -2.57 -8.05 3.38
N ALA A 81 -3.52 -7.47 2.63
CA ALA A 81 -4.85 -8.03 2.41
C ALA A 81 -4.80 -9.42 1.75
N GLN A 82 -3.95 -9.61 0.73
CA GLN A 82 -3.79 -10.90 0.06
C GLN A 82 -3.20 -11.96 0.98
N LYS A 83 -2.13 -11.62 1.70
CA LYS A 83 -1.46 -12.51 2.65
C LYS A 83 -2.40 -12.89 3.79
N TYR A 84 -3.10 -11.91 4.36
CA TYR A 84 -4.10 -12.12 5.40
C TYR A 84 -5.22 -13.04 4.93
N MET A 85 -5.84 -12.74 3.78
CA MET A 85 -6.92 -13.57 3.23
C MET A 85 -6.48 -15.01 2.97
N SER A 86 -5.23 -15.23 2.58
CA SER A 86 -4.69 -16.57 2.28
C SER A 86 -4.34 -17.40 3.53
N GLN A 87 -4.05 -16.75 4.66
CA GLN A 87 -3.53 -17.42 5.86
C GLN A 87 -4.47 -17.33 7.06
N THR A 88 -5.49 -16.47 7.01
CA THR A 88 -6.45 -16.31 8.10
C THR A 88 -7.18 -17.63 8.37
N LYS A 89 -7.20 -18.03 9.65
CA LYS A 89 -7.94 -19.21 10.08
C LYS A 89 -9.43 -18.86 10.14
N TYR A 90 -10.28 -19.83 9.82
CA TYR A 90 -11.74 -19.71 9.95
C TYR A 90 -12.40 -18.59 9.12
N ASN A 91 -11.75 -18.11 8.06
CA ASN A 91 -12.32 -17.07 7.20
C ASN A 91 -12.73 -15.82 8.00
N ARG A 92 -11.89 -15.38 8.95
CA ARG A 92 -12.19 -14.19 9.77
C ARG A 92 -12.50 -12.98 8.89
N ALA A 93 -13.51 -12.24 9.31
CA ALA A 93 -13.90 -10.97 8.71
C ALA A 93 -12.75 -9.95 8.81
N PHE A 94 -12.56 -9.17 7.75
CA PHE A 94 -11.63 -8.05 7.74
C PHE A 94 -12.17 -6.91 6.90
N TYR A 95 -11.53 -5.76 6.96
CA TYR A 95 -11.92 -4.60 6.19
C TYR A 95 -10.86 -4.27 5.14
N ILE A 96 -11.30 -3.69 4.03
CA ILE A 96 -10.43 -3.01 3.09
C ILE A 96 -10.84 -1.55 3.03
N ARG A 97 -9.86 -0.67 2.90
CA ARG A 97 -10.06 0.77 2.83
C ARG A 97 -9.37 1.34 1.60
N HIS A 98 -10.06 2.28 0.97
CA HIS A 98 -9.54 3.06 -0.13
C HIS A 98 -9.79 4.54 0.17
N THR A 99 -8.76 5.36 0.04
CA THR A 99 -8.87 6.81 0.14
C THR A 99 -8.76 7.40 -1.26
N ASP A 100 -9.79 8.11 -1.69
CA ASP A 100 -9.84 8.77 -2.99
C ASP A 100 -8.97 10.05 -2.99
N ALA A 101 -8.69 10.62 -4.16
CA ALA A 101 -7.90 11.84 -4.33
C ALA A 101 -8.48 13.06 -3.56
N ALA A 102 -9.80 13.06 -3.33
CA ALA A 102 -10.48 14.06 -2.50
C ALA A 102 -10.35 13.81 -0.99
N GLY A 103 -9.59 12.81 -0.55
CA GLY A 103 -9.43 12.42 0.85
C GLY A 103 -10.62 11.63 1.43
N LYS A 104 -11.62 11.29 0.60
CA LYS A 104 -12.78 10.53 1.05
C LYS A 104 -12.40 9.06 1.27
N LYS A 105 -12.64 8.58 2.48
CA LYS A 105 -12.36 7.20 2.88
C LYS A 105 -13.57 6.31 2.59
N PHE A 106 -13.34 5.28 1.79
CA PHE A 106 -14.29 4.22 1.51
C PHE A 106 -13.81 2.96 2.21
N VAL A 107 -14.66 2.38 3.06
CA VAL A 107 -14.34 1.19 3.83
C VAL A 107 -15.35 0.12 3.48
N ARG A 108 -14.88 -1.11 3.27
CA ARG A 108 -15.76 -2.24 3.00
C ARG A 108 -15.34 -3.46 3.80
N ARG A 109 -16.34 -4.13 4.38
CA ARG A 109 -16.17 -5.41 5.04
C ARG A 109 -16.02 -6.53 4.01
N ILE A 110 -15.06 -7.40 4.26
CA ILE A 110 -14.73 -8.59 3.49
C ILE A 110 -14.86 -9.80 4.42
N LYS A 111 -15.94 -10.57 4.19
CA LYS A 111 -16.46 -11.64 5.07
C LYS A 111 -16.88 -11.16 6.47
#